data_AF-A0A838W028-F1
#
_entry.id   AF-A0A838W028-F1
#
_cell.length_a   1.000
_cell.length_b   1.000
_cell.length_c   1.000
_cell.angle_alpha   90.00
_cell.angle_beta   90.00
_cell.angle_gamma   90.00
#
_symmetry.space_group_name_H-M   'P 1'
#
loop_
_entity.id
_entity.type
_entity.pdbx_description
1 polymer ?
#
loop_
_entity_poly.entity_id
_entity_poly.type
_entity_poly.pdbx_seq_one_letter_code
_entity_poly.pdbx_strand_id
1 'polypeptide(L)'
;MDKISNSEDDNGALHNVESFVLDRLSSKYDSRGDTSISIGELTESIDTTMSPLIDQAIEDLIAQGLIHSSDGENYQITQDGIDELENRKREAIPI
;
A
#
# COMPACT_ATOMS: atom_id res chain seq x y z
N MET A 1 27.55 -23.29 0.45
CA MET A 1 26.09 -23.41 0.49
C MET A 1 25.55 -22.26 1.32
N ASP A 2 25.60 -21.10 0.68
CA ASP A 2 24.56 -20.08 0.53
C ASP A 2 23.55 -19.92 1.69
N LYS A 3 23.82 -18.95 2.56
CA LYS A 3 22.83 -18.30 3.42
C LYS A 3 22.45 -16.96 2.80
N ILE A 4 21.60 -16.97 1.77
CA ILE A 4 21.01 -15.77 1.19
C ILE A 4 19.59 -16.14 0.75
N SER A 5 18.58 -16.11 1.63
CA SER A 5 17.18 -16.30 1.18
C SER A 5 16.11 -15.61 2.02
N ASN A 6 16.44 -14.77 3.01
CA ASN A 6 15.40 -14.07 3.77
C ASN A 6 15.04 -12.68 3.21
N SER A 7 15.95 -12.02 2.49
CA SER A 7 15.75 -10.64 2.03
C SER A 7 14.79 -10.49 0.83
N GLU A 8 14.55 -11.55 0.06
CA GLU A 8 13.63 -11.50 -1.09
C GLU A 8 12.16 -11.66 -0.66
N ASP A 9 11.92 -12.39 0.43
CA ASP A 9 10.57 -12.66 0.96
C ASP A 9 10.00 -11.42 1.67
N ASP A 10 10.84 -10.75 2.49
CA ASP A 10 10.47 -9.52 3.20
C ASP A 10 10.17 -8.35 2.23
N ASN A 11 10.94 -8.21 1.15
CA ASN A 11 10.69 -7.17 0.12
C ASN A 11 9.42 -7.46 -0.67
N GLY A 12 9.15 -8.73 -0.98
CA GLY A 12 7.90 -9.15 -1.62
C GLY A 12 6.69 -8.91 -0.71
N ALA A 13 6.82 -9.20 0.59
CA ALA A 13 5.78 -8.95 1.57
C ALA A 13 5.48 -7.46 1.71
N LEU A 14 6.51 -6.61 1.81
CA LEU A 14 6.34 -5.16 1.89
C LEU A 14 5.63 -4.61 0.64
N HIS A 15 6.06 -5.02 -0.55
CA HIS A 15 5.44 -4.60 -1.80
C HIS A 15 3.97 -5.03 -1.93
N ASN A 16 3.61 -6.19 -1.38
CA ASN A 16 2.23 -6.65 -1.29
C ASN A 16 1.40 -5.75 -0.34
N VAL A 17 1.96 -5.34 0.80
CA VAL A 17 1.31 -4.41 1.73
C VAL A 17 1.11 -3.04 1.10
N GLU A 18 2.13 -2.50 0.43
CA GLU A 18 2.00 -1.25 -0.33
C GLU A 18 0.85 -1.33 -1.35
N SER A 19 0.81 -2.41 -2.12
CA SER A 19 -0.22 -2.63 -3.14
C SER A 19 -1.62 -2.74 -2.52
N PHE A 20 -1.72 -3.38 -1.36
CA PHE A 20 -2.96 -3.45 -0.58
C PHE A 20 -3.41 -2.06 -0.11
N VAL A 21 -2.51 -1.25 0.43
CA VAL A 21 -2.83 0.12 0.89
C VAL A 21 -3.34 0.97 -0.28
N LEU A 22 -2.66 0.93 -1.44
CA LEU A 22 -3.08 1.64 -2.64
C LEU A 22 -4.46 1.17 -3.15
N ASP A 23 -4.69 -0.14 -3.24
CA ASP A 23 -5.98 -0.70 -3.66
C ASP A 23 -7.11 -0.27 -2.72
N ARG A 24 -6.85 -0.30 -1.41
CA ARG A 24 -7.83 0.10 -0.41
C ARG A 24 -8.20 1.57 -0.52
N LEU A 25 -7.21 2.46 -0.65
CA LEU A 25 -7.42 3.89 -0.85
C LEU A 25 -8.15 4.21 -2.16
N SER A 26 -7.77 3.55 -3.27
CA SER A 26 -8.43 3.68 -4.57
C SER A 26 -9.91 3.28 -4.51
N SER A 27 -10.25 2.18 -3.82
CA SER A 27 -11.66 1.73 -3.71
C SER A 27 -12.59 2.74 -3.01
N LYS A 28 -12.05 3.55 -2.08
CA LYS A 28 -12.81 4.60 -1.38
C LYS A 28 -12.88 5.87 -2.22
N TYR A 29 -11.83 6.19 -2.97
CA TYR A 29 -11.81 7.30 -3.94
C TYR A 29 -12.99 7.24 -4.92
N ASP A 30 -13.29 6.05 -5.47
CA ASP A 30 -14.40 5.87 -6.41
C ASP A 30 -15.80 5.89 -5.77
N SER A 31 -15.91 5.58 -4.47
CA SER A 31 -17.21 5.22 -3.87
C SER A 31 -17.97 6.39 -3.26
N ARG A 32 -17.30 7.35 -2.61
CA ARG A 32 -17.91 8.51 -1.94
C ARG A 32 -16.83 9.56 -1.79
N GLY A 33 -17.11 10.83 -2.05
CA GLY A 33 -16.14 11.94 -1.97
C GLY A 33 -15.48 12.20 -0.60
N ASP A 34 -15.51 11.25 0.33
CA ASP A 34 -14.59 11.11 1.45
C ASP A 34 -13.32 10.40 0.93
N THR A 35 -12.35 11.21 0.54
CA THR A 35 -11.14 10.79 -0.17
C THR A 35 -10.05 10.19 0.76
N SER A 36 -10.35 9.97 2.04
CA SER A 36 -9.35 9.55 3.04
C SER A 36 -9.74 8.30 3.83
N ILE A 37 -8.75 7.47 4.20
CA ILE A 37 -8.90 6.28 5.06
C ILE A 37 -7.99 6.40 6.27
N SER A 38 -8.49 6.05 7.46
CA SER A 38 -7.68 6.06 8.68
C SER A 38 -6.69 4.88 8.75
N ILE A 39 -5.56 5.07 9.44
CA ILE A 39 -4.60 3.98 9.74
C ILE A 39 -5.27 2.77 10.41
N GLY A 40 -6.25 3.03 11.29
CA GLY A 40 -7.02 2.00 11.97
C GLY A 40 -7.79 1.14 10.98
N GLU A 41 -8.52 1.76 10.04
CA GLU A 41 -9.25 1.03 9.00
C GLU A 41 -8.33 0.22 8.07
N LEU A 42 -7.13 0.73 7.77
CA LEU A 42 -6.13 0.01 6.97
C LEU A 42 -5.62 -1.23 7.73
N THR A 43 -5.30 -1.08 9.01
CA THR A 43 -4.80 -2.15 9.88
C THR A 43 -5.88 -3.20 10.18
N GLU A 44 -7.15 -2.81 10.31
CA GLU A 44 -8.25 -3.76 10.50
C GLU A 44 -8.56 -4.58 9.25
N SER A 45 -8.21 -4.06 8.07
CA SER A 45 -8.50 -4.70 6.78
C SER A 45 -7.34 -5.59 6.29
N ILE A 46 -6.13 -5.45 6.83
CA ILE A 46 -4.95 -6.20 6.40
C ILE A 46 -4.83 -7.54 7.13
N ASP A 47 -4.19 -8.52 6.49
CA ASP A 47 -3.87 -9.79 7.16
C ASP A 47 -2.95 -9.56 8.37
N THR A 48 -3.26 -10.20 9.50
CA THR A 48 -2.49 -10.12 10.74
C THR A 48 -1.00 -10.48 10.58
N THR A 49 -0.64 -11.29 9.59
CA THR A 49 0.79 -11.60 9.33
C THR A 49 1.53 -10.46 8.64
N MET A 50 0.81 -9.59 7.94
CA MET A 50 1.35 -8.44 7.19
C MET A 50 1.19 -7.11 7.92
N SER A 51 0.32 -7.06 8.95
CA SER A 51 0.15 -5.93 9.86
C SER A 51 1.46 -5.28 10.36
N PRO A 52 2.53 -6.00 10.75
CA PRO A 52 3.77 -5.35 11.20
C PRO A 52 4.51 -4.55 10.13
N LEU A 53 4.20 -4.75 8.85
CA LEU A 53 4.81 -4.01 7.74
C LEU A 53 4.02 -2.77 7.33
N ILE A 54 2.83 -2.54 7.91
CA ILE A 54 1.93 -1.49 7.44
C ILE A 54 2.50 -0.09 7.66
N ASP A 55 3.16 0.14 8.80
CA ASP A 55 3.79 1.42 9.09
C ASP A 55 4.90 1.73 8.08
N GLN A 56 5.76 0.75 7.78
CA GLN A 56 6.82 0.89 6.78
C GLN A 56 6.26 1.14 5.38
N ALA A 57 5.24 0.38 4.98
CA ALA A 57 4.61 0.56 3.67
C ALA A 57 4.01 1.96 3.52
N ILE A 58 3.41 2.51 4.57
CA ILE A 58 2.86 3.86 4.56
C ILE A 58 3.97 4.90 4.45
N GLU A 59 5.05 4.75 5.21
CA GLU A 59 6.21 5.65 5.11
C GLU A 59 6.80 5.64 3.71
N ASP A 60 6.95 4.46 3.09
CA ASP A 60 7.50 4.31 1.75
C ASP A 60 6.58 4.91 0.69
N LEU A 61 5.27 4.66 0.76
CA LEU A 61 4.28 5.23 -0.16
C LEU A 61 4.21 6.77 -0.05
N ILE A 62 4.38 7.34 1.15
CA ILE A 62 4.47 8.79 1.34
C ILE A 62 5.78 9.32 0.74
N ALA A 63 6.91 8.66 0.99
CA ALA A 63 8.20 9.04 0.45
C ALA A 63 8.24 9.00 -1.09
N GLN A 64 7.47 8.08 -1.69
CA GLN A 64 7.27 7.96 -3.13
C GLN A 64 6.24 8.96 -3.69
N GLY A 65 5.46 9.64 -2.85
CA GLY A 65 4.42 10.60 -3.27
C GLY A 65 3.13 9.95 -3.79
N LEU A 66 2.94 8.65 -3.54
CA LEU A 66 1.79 7.88 -4.00
C LEU A 66 0.56 8.08 -3.10
N ILE A 67 0.79 8.42 -1.84
CA ILE A 67 -0.24 8.79 -0.88
C ILE A 67 0.19 10.03 -0.11
N HIS A 68 -0.78 10.71 0.51
CA HIS A 68 -0.50 11.82 1.42
C HIS A 68 -1.44 11.80 2.63
N SER A 69 -1.01 12.43 3.72
CA SER A 69 -1.83 12.67 4.90
C SER A 69 -1.68 14.13 5.33
N SER A 70 -2.79 14.79 5.68
CA SER A 70 -2.77 16.17 6.17
C SER A 70 -2.72 16.24 7.70
N ASP A 71 -3.23 15.20 8.37
CA ASP A 71 -3.38 15.11 9.83
C ASP A 71 -2.49 14.02 10.45
N GLY A 72 -1.86 13.17 9.63
CA GLY A 72 -1.00 12.07 10.07
C GLY A 72 -1.76 10.78 10.43
N GLU A 73 -3.09 10.79 10.41
CA GLU A 73 -3.92 9.64 10.80
C GLU A 73 -4.78 9.13 9.64
N ASN A 74 -5.14 10.01 8.70
CA ASN A 74 -5.96 9.73 7.52
C ASN A 74 -5.14 9.93 6.24
N TYR A 75 -5.19 8.93 5.36
CA TYR A 75 -4.41 8.90 4.13
C TYR A 75 -5.30 9.00 2.91
N GLN A 76 -4.80 9.68 1.88
CA GLN A 76 -5.44 9.86 0.59
C GLN A 76 -4.49 9.41 -0.51
N ILE A 77 -5.02 8.72 -1.52
CA ILE A 77 -4.23 8.34 -2.70
C ILE A 77 -4.08 9.54 -3.64
N THR A 78 -2.88 9.72 -4.19
CA THR A 78 -2.62 10.72 -5.24
C THR A 78 -2.95 10.16 -6.62
N GLN A 79 -2.94 11.01 -7.65
CA GLN A 79 -3.03 10.51 -9.02
C GLN A 79 -1.88 9.56 -9.36
N ASP A 80 -0.65 9.89 -8.93
CA ASP A 80 0.51 9.03 -9.14
C ASP A 80 0.34 7.66 -8.45
N GLY A 81 -0.28 7.63 -7.27
CA GLY A 81 -0.62 6.38 -6.57
C GLY A 81 -1.65 5.51 -7.33
N ILE A 82 -2.61 6.14 -8.01
CA ILE A 82 -3.58 5.43 -8.87
C ILE A 82 -2.85 4.85 -10.08
N ASP A 83 -2.04 5.66 -10.76
CA ASP A 83 -1.30 5.24 -11.95
C ASP A 83 -0.32 4.10 -11.63
N GLU A 84 0.36 4.17 -10.49
CA GLU A 84 1.24 3.11 -9.98
C GLU A 84 0.45 1.83 -9.66
N LEU A 85 -0.70 1.93 -8.99
CA LEU A 85 -1.56 0.77 -8.73
C LEU A 85 -2.01 0.09 -10.03
N GLU A 86 -2.38 0.87 -11.05
CA GLU A 86 -2.71 0.32 -12.37
C GLU A 86 -1.50 -0.35 -13.03
N ASN A 87 -0.30 0.23 -12.90
CA ASN A 87 0.93 -0.37 -13.40
C ASN A 87 1.19 -1.74 -12.74
N ARG A 88 1.13 -1.82 -11.42
CA ARG A 88 1.28 -3.08 -10.66
C ARG A 88 0.25 -4.14 -11.08
N LYS A 89 -1.01 -3.73 -11.31
CA LYS A 89 -2.07 -4.63 -11.81
C LYS A 89 -1.77 -5.17 -13.21
N ARG A 90 -1.10 -4.39 -14.07
CA ARG A 90 -0.69 -4.81 -15.42
C ARG A 90 0.51 -5.76 -15.37
N GLU A 91 1.47 -5.52 -14.48
CA GLU A 91 2.66 -6.36 -14.31
C GLU A 91 2.36 -7.71 -13.64
N ALA A 92 1.32 -7.79 -12.82
CA ALA A 92 0.89 -9.03 -12.16
C ALA A 92 0.19 -10.04 -13.08
N ILE A 93 -0.12 -9.70 -14.34
CA ILE A 93 -0.72 -10.62 -15.32
C ILE A 93 0.41 -11.41 -16.01
N PRO A 94 0.57 -12.72 -15.76
CA PRO A 94 1.51 -13.54 -16.51
C PRO A 94 0.96 -13.73 -17.94
N ILE A 95 1.78 -13.45 -18.94
CA ILE A 95 1.57 -13.86 -20.34
C ILE A 95 1.76 -15.37 -20.52
#